data_AF-A0A4Q3R9E9-F1
#
_entry.id   AF-A0A4Q3R9E9-F1
#
_cell.length_a   1.000
_cell.length_b   1.000
_cell.length_c   1.000
_cell.angle_alpha   90.00
_cell.angle_beta   90.00
_cell.angle_gamma   90.00
#
_symmetry.space_group_name_H-M   'P 1'
#
loop_
_entity.id
_entity.type
_entity.pdbx_description
1 polymer ?
#
loop_
_entity_poly.entity_id
_entity_poly.type
_entity_poly.pdbx_seq_one_letter_code
_entity_poly.pdbx_strand_id
1 'polypeptide(L)'
;MVVIIAFMHAADLELYTVWGFRLDATPLQYISSPAEAAASIASAPVLLLSLIFIALSFSGIFLFKKGTERFPAEIQAPKIRAIASFFLAALLVLPLRGGWQQIPINQSSVYFSEIAYANHSGINVPWNVMYSLLKNDHETENPYQFLPAAEAESRVAALHPKLPPTGLLVTEFTKPNVLLIILESYTANYVGSITGYNGVTPNLDSIAREGLLFTNIYSSGDRSEKGMAAILSGFPAQPTTSVMKSPRKTEKLPYLSKEFAKSGYATSYYYGGELGFANLKSYLLNGSFHKFTDKSDFDPKDYNSKWGVHDHVLLDRVLTELNQEK
;
A
#
# COMPACT_ATOMS: atom_id res chain seq x y z
N MET A 1 -29.29 -6.47 -6.87
CA MET A 1 -27.82 -6.67 -6.79
C MET A 1 -27.14 -6.54 -8.14
N VAL A 2 -27.45 -7.36 -9.16
CA VAL A 2 -26.79 -7.31 -10.49
C VAL A 2 -26.77 -5.91 -11.11
N VAL A 3 -27.91 -5.22 -11.11
CA VAL A 3 -28.02 -3.85 -11.65
C VAL A 3 -27.12 -2.86 -10.90
N ILE A 4 -26.99 -3.00 -9.57
CA ILE A 4 -26.12 -2.13 -8.75
C ILE A 4 -24.65 -2.36 -9.11
N ILE A 5 -24.24 -3.63 -9.25
CA ILE A 5 -22.87 -3.99 -9.65
C ILE A 5 -22.58 -3.46 -11.07
N ALA A 6 -23.51 -3.64 -12.00
CA ALA A 6 -23.39 -3.12 -13.36
C ALA A 6 -23.26 -1.59 -13.38
N PHE A 7 -24.04 -0.89 -12.55
CA PHE A 7 -23.93 0.56 -12.39
C PHE A 7 -22.57 0.96 -11.84
N MET A 8 -22.07 0.30 -10.79
CA MET A 8 -20.76 0.59 -10.21
C MET A 8 -19.64 0.43 -11.25
N HIS A 9 -19.67 -0.63 -12.06
CA HIS A 9 -18.69 -0.82 -13.13
C HIS A 9 -18.82 0.21 -14.25
N ALA A 10 -20.03 0.55 -14.69
CA ALA A 10 -20.24 1.56 -15.73
C ALA A 10 -19.79 2.95 -15.26
N ALA A 11 -20.11 3.33 -14.01
CA ALA A 11 -19.69 4.60 -13.42
C ALA A 11 -18.17 4.67 -13.24
N ASP A 12 -17.55 3.57 -12.81
CA ASP A 12 -16.10 3.45 -12.65
C ASP A 12 -15.33 3.68 -13.95
N LEU A 13 -15.86 3.28 -15.12
CA LEU A 13 -15.18 3.51 -16.40
C LEU A 13 -14.90 5.00 -16.67
N GLU A 14 -15.87 5.87 -16.38
CA GLU A 14 -15.71 7.31 -16.56
C GLU A 14 -15.00 7.96 -15.38
N LEU A 15 -15.35 7.59 -14.16
CA LEU A 15 -14.70 8.17 -12.98
C LEU A 15 -13.19 7.85 -12.96
N TYR A 16 -12.80 6.69 -13.49
CA TYR A 16 -11.39 6.34 -13.63
C TYR A 16 -10.65 7.23 -14.63
N THR A 17 -11.26 7.63 -15.75
CA THR A 17 -10.59 8.50 -16.74
C THR A 17 -10.36 9.90 -16.19
N VAL A 18 -11.29 10.40 -15.38
CA VAL A 18 -11.22 11.74 -14.79
C VAL A 18 -10.32 11.74 -13.55
N TRP A 19 -10.48 10.77 -12.65
CA TRP A 19 -9.85 10.79 -11.33
C TRP A 19 -8.57 9.96 -11.23
N GLY A 20 -8.35 9.03 -12.16
CA GLY A 20 -7.15 8.20 -12.24
C GLY A 20 -7.07 7.06 -11.22
N PHE A 21 -8.17 6.75 -10.51
CA PHE A 21 -8.25 5.63 -9.55
C PHE A 21 -9.59 4.92 -9.63
N ARG A 22 -9.63 3.67 -9.17
CA ARG A 22 -10.83 2.81 -9.21
C ARG A 22 -11.86 3.28 -8.18
N LEU A 23 -13.13 3.23 -8.57
CA LEU A 23 -14.26 3.69 -7.79
C LEU A 23 -14.20 3.18 -6.34
N ASP A 24 -14.27 4.11 -5.41
CA ASP A 24 -14.30 3.91 -3.96
C ASP A 24 -15.49 4.70 -3.35
N ALA A 25 -15.48 4.98 -2.04
CA ALA A 25 -16.54 5.74 -1.39
C ALA A 25 -16.50 7.26 -1.68
N THR A 26 -15.46 7.78 -2.34
CA THR A 26 -15.25 9.21 -2.60
C THR A 26 -16.46 9.90 -3.25
N PRO A 27 -17.15 9.34 -4.27
CA PRO A 27 -18.30 10.01 -4.88
C PRO A 27 -19.45 10.30 -3.90
N LEU A 28 -19.58 9.52 -2.82
CA LEU A 28 -20.63 9.76 -1.83
C LEU A 28 -20.41 11.09 -1.07
N GLN A 29 -19.17 11.57 -1.00
CA GLN A 29 -18.84 12.85 -0.40
C GLN A 29 -19.33 14.03 -1.27
N TYR A 30 -19.42 13.83 -2.58
CA TYR A 30 -19.93 14.83 -3.51
C TYR A 30 -21.46 14.89 -3.58
N ILE A 31 -22.18 14.03 -2.85
CA ILE A 31 -23.65 14.12 -2.73
C ILE A 31 -24.06 15.48 -2.12
N SER A 32 -23.23 16.07 -1.25
CA SER A 32 -23.44 17.43 -0.73
C SER A 32 -23.07 18.54 -1.69
N SER A 33 -22.32 18.28 -2.77
CA SER A 33 -21.95 19.24 -3.82
C SER A 33 -22.25 18.74 -5.24
N PRO A 34 -23.54 18.58 -5.63
CA PRO A 34 -23.93 17.96 -6.90
C PRO A 34 -23.40 18.68 -8.15
N ALA A 35 -23.21 20.00 -8.07
CA ALA A 35 -22.66 20.80 -9.18
C ALA A 35 -21.20 20.44 -9.48
N GLU A 36 -20.38 20.21 -8.45
CA GLU A 36 -18.97 19.80 -8.58
C GLU A 36 -18.87 18.38 -9.13
N ALA A 37 -19.75 17.49 -8.66
CA ALA A 37 -19.87 16.13 -9.18
C ALA A 37 -20.19 16.14 -10.68
N ALA A 38 -21.20 16.93 -11.08
CA ALA A 38 -21.63 17.04 -12.47
C ALA A 38 -20.55 17.66 -13.36
N ALA A 39 -19.84 18.68 -12.87
CA ALA A 39 -18.73 19.29 -13.59
C ALA A 39 -17.59 18.30 -13.86
N SER A 40 -17.31 17.40 -12.90
CA SER A 40 -16.26 16.38 -13.03
C SER A 40 -16.54 15.34 -14.13
N ILE A 41 -17.81 15.14 -14.50
CA ILE A 41 -18.23 14.17 -15.54
C ILE A 41 -18.89 14.85 -16.74
N ALA A 42 -18.68 16.15 -16.94
CA ALA A 42 -19.35 16.92 -17.99
C ALA A 42 -19.01 16.42 -19.41
N SER A 43 -17.82 15.84 -19.59
CA SER A 43 -17.37 15.24 -20.86
C SER A 43 -17.74 13.76 -21.02
N ALA A 44 -18.50 13.19 -20.08
CA ALA A 44 -18.78 11.77 -20.07
C ALA A 44 -19.57 11.35 -21.33
N PRO A 45 -19.19 10.24 -21.99
CA PRO A 45 -19.95 9.70 -23.11
C PRO A 45 -21.20 8.98 -22.58
N VAL A 46 -22.17 9.74 -22.05
CA VAL A 46 -23.35 9.26 -21.32
C VAL A 46 -24.11 8.19 -22.09
N LEU A 47 -24.27 8.37 -23.41
CA LEU A 47 -24.93 7.37 -24.25
C LEU A 47 -24.19 6.02 -24.24
N LEU A 48 -22.86 6.04 -24.45
CA LEU A 48 -22.04 4.83 -24.44
C LEU A 48 -22.06 4.14 -23.06
N LEU A 49 -21.90 4.91 -21.98
CA LEU A 49 -21.94 4.38 -20.61
C LEU A 49 -23.31 3.78 -20.28
N SER A 50 -24.39 4.41 -20.74
CA SER A 50 -25.76 3.88 -20.58
C SER A 50 -25.96 2.58 -21.36
N LEU A 51 -25.43 2.48 -22.59
CA LEU A 51 -25.47 1.25 -23.37
C LEU A 51 -24.67 0.13 -22.71
N ILE A 52 -23.47 0.42 -22.20
CA ILE A 52 -22.65 -0.54 -21.44
C ILE A 52 -23.39 -1.00 -20.19
N PHE A 53 -23.97 -0.07 -19.42
CA PHE A 53 -24.74 -0.37 -18.22
C PHE A 53 -25.94 -1.29 -18.51
N ILE A 54 -26.71 -0.99 -19.57
CA ILE A 54 -27.86 -1.80 -20.00
C ILE A 54 -27.37 -3.19 -20.44
N ALA A 55 -26.29 -3.26 -21.22
CA ALA A 55 -25.74 -4.53 -21.69
C ALA A 55 -25.23 -5.40 -20.53
N LEU A 56 -24.49 -4.83 -19.57
CA LEU A 56 -24.02 -5.52 -18.36
C LEU A 56 -25.18 -5.97 -17.47
N SER A 57 -26.19 -5.12 -17.30
CA SER A 57 -27.39 -5.46 -16.51
C SER A 57 -28.18 -6.59 -17.15
N PHE A 58 -28.45 -6.50 -18.46
CA PHE A 58 -29.20 -7.50 -19.21
C PHE A 58 -28.44 -8.84 -19.24
N SER A 59 -27.17 -8.83 -19.61
CA SER A 59 -26.34 -10.03 -19.66
C SER A 59 -26.20 -10.67 -18.27
N GLY A 60 -25.97 -9.87 -17.23
CA GLY A 60 -25.89 -10.35 -15.85
C GLY A 60 -27.20 -11.00 -15.38
N ILE A 61 -28.35 -10.37 -15.64
CA ILE A 61 -29.67 -10.92 -15.29
C ILE A 61 -29.96 -12.20 -16.09
N PHE A 62 -29.66 -12.20 -17.39
CA PHE A 62 -29.86 -13.35 -18.26
C PHE A 62 -29.02 -14.55 -17.80
N LEU A 63 -27.72 -14.33 -17.56
CA LEU A 63 -26.81 -15.37 -17.06
C LEU A 63 -27.21 -15.84 -15.67
N PHE A 64 -27.64 -14.94 -14.78
CA PHE A 64 -28.14 -15.29 -13.47
C PHE A 64 -29.37 -16.19 -13.57
N LYS A 65 -30.39 -15.80 -14.34
CA LYS A 65 -31.61 -16.59 -14.54
C LYS A 65 -31.30 -17.96 -15.11
N LYS A 66 -30.55 -18.01 -16.22
CA LYS A 66 -30.12 -19.26 -16.87
C LYS A 66 -29.31 -20.17 -15.94
N GLY A 67 -28.50 -19.58 -15.06
CA GLY A 67 -27.76 -20.31 -14.03
C GLY A 67 -28.69 -20.86 -12.95
N THR A 68 -29.62 -20.04 -12.45
CA THR A 68 -30.56 -20.41 -11.37
C THR A 68 -31.62 -21.41 -11.79
N GLU A 69 -32.07 -21.38 -13.06
CA GLU A 69 -33.04 -22.33 -13.63
C GLU A 69 -32.53 -23.79 -13.60
N ARG A 70 -31.21 -23.99 -13.48
CA ARG A 70 -30.59 -25.32 -13.35
C ARG A 70 -30.61 -25.87 -11.94
N PHE A 71 -30.94 -25.05 -10.94
CA PHE A 71 -31.03 -25.50 -9.55
C PHE A 71 -32.47 -25.90 -9.23
N PRO A 72 -32.69 -27.05 -8.58
CA PRO A 72 -34.03 -27.51 -8.25
C PRO A 72 -34.76 -26.52 -7.34
N ALA A 73 -36.10 -26.54 -7.42
CA ALA A 73 -36.99 -25.70 -6.64
C ALA A 73 -36.74 -25.82 -5.12
N GLU A 74 -37.14 -24.77 -4.41
CA GLU A 74 -36.94 -24.54 -2.97
C GLU A 74 -37.00 -25.82 -2.12
N ILE A 75 -35.90 -26.12 -1.40
CA ILE A 75 -35.83 -27.27 -0.49
C ILE A 75 -36.92 -27.11 0.58
N GLN A 76 -37.96 -27.95 0.53
CA GLN A 76 -39.08 -27.97 1.50
C GLN A 76 -38.67 -28.60 2.85
N ALA A 77 -37.52 -28.18 3.39
CA ALA A 77 -37.02 -28.60 4.69
C ALA A 77 -36.33 -27.39 5.36
N PRO A 78 -37.07 -26.55 6.10
CA PRO A 78 -36.57 -25.27 6.61
C PRO A 78 -35.36 -25.44 7.54
N LYS A 79 -35.31 -26.51 8.33
CA LYS A 79 -34.15 -26.83 9.19
C LYS A 79 -32.91 -27.17 8.38
N ILE A 80 -33.05 -28.02 7.36
CA ILE A 80 -31.94 -28.40 6.48
C ILE A 80 -31.44 -27.18 5.72
N ARG A 81 -32.35 -26.33 5.20
CA ARG A 81 -32.01 -25.06 4.56
C ARG A 81 -31.24 -24.14 5.50
N ALA A 82 -31.71 -23.95 6.73
CA ALA A 82 -31.02 -23.09 7.71
C ALA A 82 -29.61 -23.60 8.01
N ILE A 83 -29.44 -24.91 8.22
CA ILE A 83 -28.13 -25.55 8.46
C ILE A 83 -27.23 -25.38 7.23
N ALA A 84 -27.74 -25.68 6.03
CA ALA A 84 -26.98 -25.54 4.78
C ALA A 84 -26.58 -24.07 4.52
N SER A 85 -27.47 -23.11 4.77
CA SER A 85 -27.17 -21.69 4.66
C SER A 85 -26.12 -21.24 5.67
N PHE A 86 -26.16 -21.75 6.91
CA PHE A 86 -25.13 -21.47 7.91
C PHE A 86 -23.75 -21.98 7.46
N PHE A 87 -23.65 -23.24 7.02
CA PHE A 87 -22.39 -23.79 6.54
C PHE A 87 -21.91 -23.10 5.25
N LEU A 88 -22.82 -22.74 4.34
CA LEU A 88 -22.46 -21.98 3.15
C LEU A 88 -21.93 -20.59 3.52
N ALA A 89 -22.57 -19.89 4.45
CA ALA A 89 -22.10 -18.60 4.96
C ALA A 89 -20.72 -18.73 5.64
N ALA A 90 -20.52 -19.78 6.45
CA ALA A 90 -19.22 -20.08 7.06
C ALA A 90 -18.14 -20.37 6.00
N LEU A 91 -18.48 -21.09 4.93
CA LEU A 91 -17.57 -21.36 3.81
C LEU A 91 -17.20 -20.09 3.03
N LEU A 92 -18.07 -19.07 2.97
CA LEU A 92 -17.79 -17.79 2.32
C LEU A 92 -16.75 -16.94 3.06
N VAL A 93 -16.47 -17.22 4.34
CA VAL A 93 -15.42 -16.51 5.10
C VAL A 93 -14.04 -16.68 4.46
N LEU A 94 -13.75 -17.88 3.95
CA LEU A 94 -12.45 -18.19 3.34
C LEU A 94 -12.18 -17.38 2.05
N PRO A 95 -13.06 -17.37 1.03
CA PRO A 95 -12.87 -16.53 -0.15
C PRO A 95 -13.00 -15.03 0.15
N LEU A 96 -13.80 -14.61 1.14
CA LEU A 96 -13.85 -13.21 1.56
C LEU A 96 -12.52 -12.73 2.16
N ARG A 97 -11.86 -13.60 2.93
CA ARG A 97 -10.48 -13.38 3.42
C ARG A 97 -9.45 -13.48 2.29
N GLY A 98 -9.79 -14.19 1.21
CA GLY A 98 -8.96 -14.47 0.05
C GLY A 98 -8.09 -15.72 0.18
N GLY A 99 -8.41 -16.63 1.11
CA GLY A 99 -7.73 -17.91 1.29
C GLY A 99 -7.12 -18.14 2.68
N TRP A 100 -6.17 -19.08 2.72
CA TRP A 100 -5.50 -19.56 3.95
C TRP A 100 -4.31 -18.72 4.38
N GLN A 101 -3.80 -17.82 3.53
CA GLN A 101 -2.65 -16.96 3.80
C GLN A 101 -2.79 -16.16 5.10
N GLN A 102 -1.71 -15.73 5.74
CA GLN A 102 -1.79 -15.06 7.05
C GLN A 102 -2.57 -13.74 7.00
N ILE A 103 -2.41 -12.98 5.90
CA ILE A 103 -2.92 -11.62 5.74
C ILE A 103 -4.20 -11.63 4.89
N PRO A 104 -5.33 -11.09 5.39
CA PRO A 104 -6.53 -10.93 4.56
C PRO A 104 -6.26 -10.07 3.33
N ILE A 105 -6.96 -10.34 2.24
CA ILE A 105 -6.81 -9.56 1.00
C ILE A 105 -7.04 -8.07 1.25
N ASN A 106 -6.22 -7.26 0.59
CA ASN A 106 -6.29 -5.81 0.58
C ASN A 106 -6.05 -5.31 -0.86
N GLN A 107 -6.07 -4.00 -1.07
CA GLN A 107 -5.82 -3.42 -2.41
C GLN A 107 -4.44 -3.83 -2.97
N SER A 108 -3.43 -3.95 -2.10
CA SER A 108 -2.09 -4.36 -2.49
C SER A 108 -1.99 -5.81 -2.96
N SER A 109 -3.00 -6.66 -2.72
CA SER A 109 -3.00 -8.07 -3.15
C SER A 109 -3.06 -8.23 -4.67
N VAL A 110 -3.57 -7.24 -5.40
CA VAL A 110 -3.71 -7.27 -6.87
C VAL A 110 -2.65 -6.44 -7.60
N TYR A 111 -1.66 -5.92 -6.89
CA TYR A 111 -0.56 -5.16 -7.48
C TYR A 111 0.56 -6.11 -7.90
N PHE A 112 0.97 -6.02 -9.16
CA PHE A 112 1.96 -6.90 -9.79
C PHE A 112 2.87 -6.20 -10.82
N SER A 113 2.60 -4.94 -11.16
CA SER A 113 3.32 -4.18 -12.17
C SER A 113 3.76 -2.82 -11.64
N GLU A 114 4.79 -2.23 -12.25
CA GLU A 114 5.11 -0.81 -12.05
C GLU A 114 4.10 0.12 -12.75
N ILE A 115 3.29 -0.43 -13.68
CA ILE A 115 2.27 0.32 -14.40
C ILE A 115 1.00 0.37 -13.56
N ALA A 116 0.67 1.55 -13.02
CA ALA A 116 -0.49 1.77 -12.17
C ALA A 116 -1.81 1.26 -12.80
N TYR A 117 -2.02 1.52 -14.10
CA TYR A 117 -3.21 1.06 -14.82
C TYR A 117 -3.39 -0.47 -14.77
N ALA A 118 -2.30 -1.23 -14.93
CA ALA A 118 -2.34 -2.69 -14.89
C ALA A 118 -2.76 -3.18 -13.48
N ASN A 119 -2.22 -2.58 -12.42
CA ASN A 119 -2.60 -2.89 -11.05
C ASN A 119 -4.07 -2.53 -10.77
N HIS A 120 -4.50 -1.34 -11.20
CA HIS A 120 -5.87 -0.86 -11.04
C HIS A 120 -6.88 -1.77 -11.75
N SER A 121 -6.53 -2.34 -12.89
CA SER A 121 -7.40 -3.28 -13.61
C SER A 121 -7.71 -4.56 -12.80
N GLY A 122 -6.82 -4.96 -11.89
CA GLY A 122 -7.01 -6.10 -10.98
C GLY A 122 -7.96 -5.81 -9.82
N ILE A 123 -8.30 -4.54 -9.55
CA ILE A 123 -9.16 -4.17 -8.42
C ILE A 123 -10.63 -4.47 -8.74
N ASN A 124 -11.26 -5.28 -7.90
CA ASN A 124 -12.70 -5.52 -7.92
C ASN A 124 -13.44 -4.28 -7.39
N VAL A 125 -14.20 -3.62 -8.27
CA VAL A 125 -14.87 -2.34 -7.96
C VAL A 125 -15.90 -2.45 -6.82
N PRO A 126 -16.89 -3.36 -6.86
CA PRO A 126 -17.84 -3.50 -5.74
C PRO A 126 -17.15 -3.77 -4.40
N TRP A 127 -16.13 -4.63 -4.38
CA TRP A 127 -15.33 -4.90 -3.20
C TRP A 127 -14.58 -3.64 -2.74
N ASN A 128 -13.99 -2.87 -3.67
CA ASN A 128 -13.24 -1.67 -3.35
C ASN A 128 -14.12 -0.56 -2.73
N VAL A 129 -15.31 -0.35 -3.30
CA VAL A 129 -16.32 0.56 -2.74
C VAL A 129 -16.72 0.11 -1.33
N MET A 130 -17.07 -1.16 -1.15
CA MET A 130 -17.47 -1.69 0.16
C MET A 130 -16.33 -1.60 1.18
N TYR A 131 -15.12 -1.98 0.79
CA TYR A 131 -13.92 -1.89 1.62
C TYR A 131 -13.67 -0.45 2.05
N SER A 132 -13.76 0.51 1.13
CA SER A 132 -13.62 1.94 1.43
C SER A 132 -14.69 2.45 2.39
N LEU A 133 -15.94 1.99 2.27
CA LEU A 133 -17.05 2.37 3.16
C LEU A 133 -16.85 1.83 4.57
N LEU A 134 -16.43 0.57 4.70
CA LEU A 134 -16.27 -0.11 5.98
C LEU A 134 -15.02 0.34 6.74
N LYS A 135 -13.95 0.72 6.02
CA LYS A 135 -12.67 1.08 6.64
C LYS A 135 -12.72 2.40 7.40
N ASN A 136 -13.71 3.26 7.14
CA ASN A 136 -13.98 4.49 7.89
C ASN A 136 -12.73 5.35 8.17
N ASP A 137 -11.82 5.48 7.19
CA ASP A 137 -10.65 6.39 7.26
C ASP A 137 -11.09 7.86 7.01
N HIS A 138 -12.30 8.23 7.44
CA HIS A 138 -12.98 9.50 7.13
C HIS A 138 -12.69 10.62 8.14
N GLU A 139 -11.53 10.62 8.81
CA GLU A 139 -11.00 11.86 9.34
C GLU A 139 -10.52 12.72 8.14
N THR A 140 -11.49 13.28 7.42
CA THR A 140 -11.28 14.25 6.33
C THR A 140 -10.87 15.60 6.88
N GLU A 141 -11.13 15.83 8.16
CA GLU A 141 -10.76 17.04 8.87
C GLU A 141 -9.57 16.77 9.78
N ASN A 142 -8.65 17.72 9.83
CA ASN A 142 -7.55 17.68 10.78
C ASN A 142 -8.12 17.91 12.20
N PRO A 143 -8.06 16.95 13.13
CA PRO A 143 -8.54 17.14 14.50
C PRO A 143 -7.60 18.04 15.32
N TYR A 144 -6.42 18.36 14.80
CA TYR A 144 -5.37 19.13 15.46
C TYR A 144 -5.30 20.58 14.93
N GLN A 145 -6.41 21.31 15.00
CA GLN A 145 -6.48 22.73 14.64
C GLN A 145 -6.12 23.62 15.83
N PHE A 146 -4.84 23.61 16.21
CA PHE A 146 -4.34 24.41 17.34
C PHE A 146 -4.00 25.85 16.97
N LEU A 147 -3.81 26.14 15.67
CA LEU A 147 -3.35 27.43 15.16
C LEU A 147 -4.16 27.82 13.92
N PRO A 148 -4.28 29.13 13.61
CA PRO A 148 -4.79 29.58 12.32
C PRO A 148 -3.96 29.01 11.15
N ALA A 149 -4.61 28.66 10.04
CA ALA A 149 -3.97 28.00 8.89
C ALA A 149 -2.75 28.77 8.36
N ALA A 150 -2.85 30.09 8.20
CA ALA A 150 -1.75 30.92 7.73
C ALA A 150 -0.53 30.92 8.68
N GLU A 151 -0.77 30.83 10.00
CA GLU A 151 0.31 30.71 10.98
C GLU A 151 0.98 29.33 10.90
N ALA A 152 0.18 28.26 10.79
CA ALA A 152 0.68 26.90 10.64
C ALA A 152 1.52 26.74 9.36
N GLU A 153 1.04 27.25 8.22
CA GLU A 153 1.76 27.24 6.94
C GLU A 153 3.07 28.01 7.02
N SER A 154 3.06 29.20 7.64
CA SER A 154 4.28 30.00 7.84
C SER A 154 5.31 29.27 8.71
N ARG A 155 4.89 28.62 9.80
CA ARG A 155 5.77 27.82 10.66
C ARG A 155 6.36 26.63 9.91
N VAL A 156 5.56 25.91 9.13
CA VAL A 156 6.05 24.77 8.32
C VAL A 156 7.02 25.26 7.24
N ALA A 157 6.72 26.35 6.54
CA ALA A 157 7.60 26.92 5.53
C ALA A 157 8.96 27.31 6.13
N ALA A 158 8.99 27.83 7.35
CA ALA A 158 10.22 28.14 8.07
C ALA A 158 11.08 26.91 8.41
N LEU A 159 10.50 25.71 8.51
CA LEU A 159 11.21 24.45 8.73
C LEU A 159 11.84 23.88 7.44
N HIS A 160 11.45 24.38 6.28
CA HIS A 160 11.95 23.96 4.98
C HIS A 160 12.65 25.11 4.24
N PRO A 161 13.71 25.71 4.81
CA PRO A 161 14.45 26.75 4.11
C PRO A 161 15.03 26.18 2.81
N LYS A 162 15.12 27.00 1.77
CA LYS A 162 15.91 26.66 0.58
C LYS A 162 17.38 26.56 1.02
N LEU A 163 17.84 25.33 1.23
CA LEU A 163 19.23 25.08 1.56
C LEU A 163 20.10 25.31 0.31
N PRO A 164 21.29 25.91 0.45
CA PRO A 164 22.27 25.88 -0.63
C PRO A 164 22.62 24.42 -0.97
N PRO A 165 23.15 24.14 -2.18
CA PRO A 165 23.62 22.80 -2.52
C PRO A 165 24.51 22.27 -1.40
N THR A 166 24.10 21.17 -0.78
CA THR A 166 24.86 20.58 0.31
C THR A 166 26.17 20.04 -0.27
N GLY A 167 27.29 20.33 0.40
CA GLY A 167 28.57 19.75 0.00
C GLY A 167 28.49 18.22 0.06
N LEU A 168 29.06 17.55 -0.94
CA LEU A 168 29.24 16.10 -0.91
C LEU A 168 30.16 15.75 0.26
N LEU A 169 29.65 15.01 1.24
CA LEU A 169 30.46 14.50 2.36
C LEU A 169 31.44 13.40 1.89
N VAL A 170 31.08 12.69 0.81
CA VAL A 170 31.89 11.64 0.21
C VAL A 170 32.10 11.99 -1.26
N THR A 171 33.35 12.27 -1.63
CA THR A 171 33.75 12.64 -3.00
C THR A 171 34.62 11.58 -3.68
N GLU A 172 35.02 10.54 -2.93
CA GLU A 172 35.91 9.48 -3.40
C GLU A 172 35.27 8.58 -4.47
N PHE A 173 33.94 8.47 -4.46
CA PHE A 173 33.19 7.63 -5.39
C PHE A 173 32.28 8.48 -6.28
N THR A 174 32.34 8.24 -7.59
CA THR A 174 31.50 8.93 -8.58
C THR A 174 30.08 8.35 -8.67
N LYS A 175 29.94 7.04 -8.45
CA LYS A 175 28.66 6.31 -8.48
C LYS A 175 28.72 5.06 -7.58
N PRO A 176 28.71 5.21 -6.23
CA PRO A 176 28.81 4.07 -5.32
C PRO A 176 27.52 3.25 -5.27
N ASN A 177 27.63 1.95 -5.04
CA ASN A 177 26.47 1.14 -4.65
C ASN A 177 25.96 1.62 -3.29
N VAL A 178 24.63 1.74 -3.17
CA VAL A 178 23.97 2.21 -1.94
C VAL A 178 23.20 1.06 -1.31
N LEU A 179 23.62 0.63 -0.12
CA LEU A 179 22.89 -0.34 0.69
C LEU A 179 22.21 0.37 1.86
N LEU A 180 20.88 0.31 1.89
CA LEU A 180 20.07 0.86 2.98
C LEU A 180 19.54 -0.28 3.85
N ILE A 181 20.01 -0.36 5.10
CA ILE A 181 19.56 -1.35 6.08
C ILE A 181 18.57 -0.68 7.04
N ILE A 182 17.31 -1.11 6.99
CA ILE A 182 16.25 -0.59 7.86
C ILE A 182 16.08 -1.56 9.02
N LEU A 183 16.41 -1.11 10.23
CA LEU A 183 16.35 -1.94 11.44
C LEU A 183 14.95 -1.84 12.08
N GLU A 184 14.23 -2.96 12.11
CA GLU A 184 12.87 -3.04 12.67
C GLU A 184 12.89 -2.89 14.20
N SER A 185 12.03 -2.00 14.73
CA SER A 185 11.85 -1.77 16.17
C SER A 185 13.13 -1.48 16.96
N TYR A 186 14.14 -0.89 16.30
CA TYR A 186 15.47 -0.72 16.85
C TYR A 186 15.66 0.63 17.55
N THR A 187 15.51 0.67 18.87
CA THR A 187 15.65 1.90 19.66
C THR A 187 17.09 2.19 20.06
N ALA A 188 17.46 3.48 20.04
CA ALA A 188 18.77 3.96 20.46
C ALA A 188 19.12 3.59 21.91
N ASN A 189 18.13 3.33 22.77
CA ASN A 189 18.32 2.93 24.17
C ASN A 189 19.12 1.62 24.34
N TYR A 190 19.22 0.80 23.30
CA TYR A 190 20.00 -0.43 23.31
C TYR A 190 21.36 -0.31 22.61
N VAL A 191 21.67 0.84 22.01
CA VAL A 191 22.87 1.02 21.20
C VAL A 191 24.01 1.51 22.08
N GLY A 192 25.05 0.69 22.22
CA GLY A 192 26.20 1.00 23.09
C GLY A 192 26.94 2.26 22.67
N SER A 193 27.13 2.48 21.36
CA SER A 193 27.78 3.67 20.80
C SER A 193 26.99 4.98 21.03
N ILE A 194 25.70 4.90 21.37
CA ILE A 194 24.86 6.07 21.70
C ILE A 194 24.71 6.25 23.21
N THR A 195 24.50 5.16 23.95
CA THR A 195 24.15 5.20 25.38
C THR A 195 25.34 4.99 26.32
N GLY A 196 26.44 4.41 25.82
CA GLY A 196 27.54 3.88 26.61
C GLY A 196 27.27 2.51 27.25
N TYR A 197 26.07 1.95 27.12
CA TYR A 197 25.72 0.62 27.64
C TYR A 197 26.15 -0.47 26.65
N ASN A 198 27.38 -0.96 26.81
CA ASN A 198 27.99 -1.91 25.90
C ASN A 198 27.44 -3.34 26.07
N GLY A 199 27.46 -4.11 24.98
CA GLY A 199 27.23 -5.57 24.98
C GLY A 199 25.96 -6.03 24.27
N VAL A 200 25.00 -5.14 24.01
CA VAL A 200 23.76 -5.49 23.29
C VAL A 200 23.95 -5.45 21.77
N THR A 201 24.70 -4.45 21.27
CA THR A 201 24.83 -4.17 19.84
C THR A 201 26.29 -4.14 19.35
N PRO A 202 27.15 -5.10 19.74
CA PRO A 202 28.60 -5.00 19.54
C PRO A 202 29.02 -4.81 18.07
N ASN A 203 28.31 -5.42 17.12
CA ASN A 203 28.59 -5.26 15.70
C ASN A 203 28.25 -3.85 15.20
N LEU A 204 27.10 -3.31 15.60
CA LEU A 204 26.71 -1.95 15.25
C LEU A 204 27.64 -0.91 15.90
N ASP A 205 28.04 -1.15 17.15
CA ASP A 205 29.00 -0.32 17.86
C ASP A 205 30.38 -0.33 17.19
N SER A 206 30.76 -1.44 16.55
CA SER A 206 31.97 -1.50 15.73
C SER A 206 31.85 -0.64 14.48
N ILE A 207 30.76 -0.78 13.73
CA ILE A 207 30.50 0.00 12.50
C ILE A 207 30.46 1.51 12.82
N ALA A 208 29.85 1.90 13.94
CA ALA A 208 29.74 3.29 14.35
C ALA A 208 31.10 3.98 14.58
N ARG A 209 32.18 3.23 14.85
CA ARG A 209 33.54 3.77 15.03
C ARG A 209 34.26 4.06 13.71
N GLU A 210 33.79 3.47 12.62
CA GLU A 210 34.42 3.54 11.29
C GLU A 210 33.66 4.45 10.32
N GLY A 211 32.53 5.04 10.76
CA GLY A 211 31.64 5.83 9.91
C GLY A 211 31.09 7.08 10.57
N LEU A 212 30.03 7.62 9.97
CA LEU A 212 29.32 8.80 10.49
C LEU A 212 28.17 8.36 11.39
N LEU A 213 28.31 8.57 12.71
CA LEU A 213 27.27 8.30 13.69
C LEU A 213 26.43 9.57 13.97
N PHE A 214 25.12 9.46 13.83
CA PHE A 214 24.17 10.48 14.28
C PHE A 214 23.62 10.11 15.66
N THR A 215 24.05 10.83 16.71
CA THR A 215 23.60 10.60 18.09
C THR A 215 22.24 11.23 18.41
N ASN A 216 21.78 12.16 17.57
CA ASN A 216 20.51 12.88 17.71
C ASN A 216 19.61 12.60 16.51
N ILE A 217 19.29 11.33 16.30
CA ILE A 217 18.40 10.85 15.24
C ILE A 217 17.08 10.34 15.85
N TYR A 218 15.96 10.73 15.25
CA TYR A 218 14.63 10.40 15.74
C TYR A 218 13.80 9.80 14.61
N SER A 219 13.03 8.76 14.93
CA SER A 219 12.02 8.24 14.01
C SER A 219 10.93 9.30 13.79
N SER A 220 10.45 9.43 12.55
CA SER A 220 9.29 10.28 12.26
C SER A 220 8.01 9.74 12.89
N GLY A 221 7.91 8.44 13.15
CA GLY A 221 6.70 7.81 13.70
C GLY A 221 6.95 6.55 14.52
N ASP A 222 5.85 5.94 14.94
CA ASP A 222 5.77 4.84 15.91
C ASP A 222 5.48 3.46 15.27
N ARG A 223 5.42 3.41 13.94
CA ARG A 223 5.06 2.21 13.17
C ARG A 223 5.94 2.08 11.95
N SER A 224 6.27 0.85 11.55
CA SER A 224 7.11 0.55 10.38
C SER A 224 6.59 1.24 9.12
N GLU A 225 5.28 1.23 8.86
CA GLU A 225 4.68 1.91 7.70
C GLU A 225 4.89 3.44 7.68
N LYS A 226 4.97 4.09 8.85
CA LYS A 226 5.29 5.52 8.93
C LYS A 226 6.79 5.76 8.73
N GLY A 227 7.63 4.90 9.33
CA GLY A 227 9.08 4.93 9.16
C GLY A 227 9.49 4.73 7.69
N MET A 228 8.89 3.76 7.00
CA MET A 228 9.13 3.49 5.59
C MET A 228 8.82 4.70 4.70
N ALA A 229 7.65 5.33 4.90
CA ALA A 229 7.28 6.53 4.16
C ALA A 229 8.25 7.71 4.42
N ALA A 230 8.72 7.85 5.67
CA ALA A 230 9.71 8.88 6.01
C ALA A 230 11.08 8.61 5.35
N ILE A 231 11.55 7.37 5.40
CA ILE A 231 12.88 6.97 4.88
C ILE A 231 12.91 7.01 3.35
N LEU A 232 11.92 6.41 2.68
CA LEU A 232 11.93 6.22 1.24
C LEU A 232 11.25 7.35 0.46
N SER A 233 10.37 8.14 1.09
CA SER A 233 9.66 9.24 0.44
C SER A 233 9.88 10.61 1.10
N GLY A 234 10.62 10.70 2.21
CA GLY A 234 10.74 11.94 2.96
C GLY A 234 9.39 12.46 3.48
N PHE A 235 8.40 11.57 3.61
CA PHE A 235 7.03 11.97 3.92
C PHE A 235 6.80 11.95 5.43
N PRO A 236 6.33 13.05 6.05
CA PRO A 236 6.18 13.13 7.49
C PRO A 236 5.07 12.20 8.00
N ALA A 237 5.28 11.61 9.17
CA ALA A 237 4.28 10.77 9.83
C ALA A 237 3.01 11.57 10.16
N GLN A 238 1.86 10.93 9.94
CA GLN A 238 0.56 11.46 10.34
C GLN A 238 0.20 10.92 11.74
N PRO A 239 -0.52 11.72 12.56
CA PRO A 239 -0.84 11.34 13.94
C PRO A 239 -1.79 10.15 14.00
N THR A 240 -2.91 10.20 13.28
CA THR A 240 -4.01 9.21 13.39
C THR A 240 -3.95 8.10 12.33
N THR A 241 -3.15 8.28 11.27
CA THR A 241 -3.09 7.32 10.17
C THR A 241 -1.70 7.24 9.52
N SER A 242 -1.57 6.42 8.47
CA SER A 242 -0.37 6.30 7.65
C SER A 242 -0.73 6.46 6.18
N VAL A 243 0.11 7.18 5.44
CA VAL A 243 -0.07 7.35 3.99
C VAL A 243 -0.05 6.01 3.26
N MET A 244 0.72 5.02 3.76
CA MET A 244 0.80 3.68 3.16
C MET A 244 -0.52 2.90 3.20
N LYS A 245 -1.48 3.29 4.06
CA LYS A 245 -2.82 2.70 4.05
C LYS A 245 -3.64 3.08 2.82
N SER A 246 -3.19 4.08 2.05
CA SER A 246 -3.83 4.60 0.84
C SER A 246 -2.90 4.49 -0.36
N PRO A 247 -2.95 3.38 -1.13
CA PRO A 247 -2.20 3.21 -2.38
C PRO A 247 -2.31 4.43 -3.31
N ARG A 248 -3.54 4.95 -3.49
CA ARG A 248 -3.82 6.18 -4.26
C ARG A 248 -2.98 7.39 -3.84
N LYS A 249 -2.79 7.60 -2.53
CA LYS A 249 -1.95 8.71 -2.02
C LYS A 249 -0.47 8.40 -2.24
N THR A 250 -0.06 7.14 -2.03
CA THR A 250 1.34 6.74 -2.20
C THR A 250 1.84 6.85 -3.64
N GLU A 251 0.99 6.61 -4.66
CA GLU A 251 1.35 6.79 -6.07
C GLU A 251 1.93 8.18 -6.40
N LYS A 252 1.49 9.20 -5.65
CA LYS A 252 1.87 10.60 -5.85
C LYS A 252 3.06 11.04 -4.99
N LEU A 253 3.61 10.16 -4.15
CA LEU A 253 4.74 10.50 -3.32
C LEU A 253 6.03 10.59 -4.16
N PRO A 254 6.98 11.44 -3.76
CA PRO A 254 8.35 11.30 -4.22
C PRO A 254 8.92 9.99 -3.65
N TYR A 255 9.86 9.38 -4.37
CA TYR A 255 10.51 8.15 -3.93
C TYR A 255 12.00 8.24 -4.20
N LEU A 256 12.79 7.90 -3.20
CA LEU A 256 14.24 7.84 -3.28
C LEU A 256 14.69 6.90 -4.41
N SER A 257 14.03 5.75 -4.56
CA SER A 257 14.26 4.79 -5.63
C SER A 257 14.04 5.36 -7.03
N LYS A 258 13.05 6.26 -7.22
CA LYS A 258 12.84 6.93 -8.52
C LYS A 258 13.98 7.89 -8.85
N GLU A 259 14.51 8.60 -7.86
CA GLU A 259 15.68 9.48 -8.06
C GLU A 259 16.96 8.67 -8.35
N PHE A 260 17.13 7.52 -7.69
CA PHE A 260 18.18 6.56 -8.03
C PHE A 260 18.04 6.02 -9.46
N ALA A 261 16.83 5.63 -9.87
CA ALA A 261 16.57 5.14 -11.23
C ALA A 261 16.87 6.21 -12.30
N LYS A 262 16.50 7.49 -12.06
CA LYS A 262 16.88 8.62 -12.94
C LYS A 262 18.40 8.78 -13.06
N SER A 263 19.14 8.43 -12.02
CA SER A 263 20.60 8.44 -11.98
C SER A 263 21.23 7.13 -12.51
N GLY A 264 20.40 6.24 -13.08
CA GLY A 264 20.79 4.99 -13.73
C GLY A 264 21.19 3.88 -12.75
N TYR A 265 20.66 3.86 -11.54
CA TYR A 265 20.81 2.75 -10.60
C TYR A 265 19.71 1.70 -10.78
N ALA A 266 20.05 0.43 -10.59
CA ALA A 266 19.08 -0.62 -10.33
C ALA A 266 18.64 -0.58 -8.86
N THR A 267 17.37 -0.85 -8.59
CA THR A 267 16.76 -0.77 -7.25
C THR A 267 16.15 -2.11 -6.86
N SER A 268 16.70 -2.70 -5.79
CA SER A 268 16.24 -3.97 -5.21
C SER A 268 15.71 -3.73 -3.80
N TYR A 269 14.65 -4.44 -3.42
CA TYR A 269 14.11 -4.43 -2.06
C TYR A 269 14.03 -5.85 -1.51
N TYR A 270 14.65 -6.06 -0.35
CA TYR A 270 14.78 -7.36 0.29
C TYR A 270 13.97 -7.39 1.58
N TYR A 271 13.11 -8.40 1.73
CA TYR A 271 12.29 -8.57 2.93
C TYR A 271 12.09 -10.06 3.23
N GLY A 272 12.30 -10.47 4.48
CA GLY A 272 12.10 -11.86 4.86
C GLY A 272 10.63 -12.29 4.96
N GLY A 273 9.71 -11.32 4.98
CA GLY A 273 8.29 -11.51 5.21
C GLY A 273 7.41 -11.34 3.97
N GLU A 274 6.10 -11.32 4.18
CA GLU A 274 5.12 -11.15 3.09
C GLU A 274 4.93 -9.66 2.75
N LEU A 275 5.33 -9.24 1.54
CA LEU A 275 5.19 -7.84 1.11
C LEU A 275 3.72 -7.35 1.04
N GLY A 276 2.74 -8.27 1.01
CA GLY A 276 1.32 -7.90 1.11
C GLY A 276 0.92 -7.28 2.46
N PHE A 277 1.78 -7.40 3.48
CA PHE A 277 1.55 -6.80 4.79
C PHE A 277 1.62 -5.26 4.71
N ALA A 278 0.67 -4.60 5.38
CA ALA A 278 0.60 -3.14 5.48
C ALA A 278 0.72 -2.39 4.13
N ASN A 279 0.20 -2.97 3.05
CA ASN A 279 0.27 -2.44 1.67
C ASN A 279 1.70 -2.20 1.15
N LEU A 280 2.72 -2.82 1.75
CA LEU A 280 4.12 -2.58 1.40
C LEU A 280 4.41 -2.88 -0.08
N LYS A 281 3.86 -3.96 -0.64
CA LYS A 281 4.03 -4.30 -2.07
C LYS A 281 3.55 -3.17 -2.98
N SER A 282 2.34 -2.64 -2.77
CA SER A 282 1.83 -1.52 -3.56
C SER A 282 2.69 -0.26 -3.40
N TYR A 283 3.15 0.04 -2.19
CA TYR A 283 4.01 1.17 -1.92
C TYR A 283 5.36 1.08 -2.64
N LEU A 284 5.99 -0.09 -2.66
CA LEU A 284 7.27 -0.31 -3.31
C LEU A 284 7.16 -0.32 -4.85
N LEU A 285 6.10 -0.93 -5.40
CA LEU A 285 5.81 -0.88 -6.84
C LEU A 285 5.56 0.55 -7.31
N ASN A 286 4.80 1.33 -6.53
CA ASN A 286 4.61 2.76 -6.77
C ASN A 286 5.92 3.55 -6.71
N GLY A 287 6.91 3.05 -5.96
CA GLY A 287 8.26 3.57 -5.88
C GLY A 287 9.20 3.11 -7.00
N SER A 288 8.75 2.30 -7.96
CA SER A 288 9.60 1.77 -9.05
C SER A 288 10.84 1.02 -8.56
N PHE A 289 10.67 0.21 -7.51
CA PHE A 289 11.64 -0.84 -7.21
C PHE A 289 11.51 -1.95 -8.26
N HIS A 290 12.63 -2.35 -8.87
CA HIS A 290 12.63 -3.28 -9.99
C HIS A 290 12.65 -4.74 -9.56
N LYS A 291 13.34 -5.03 -8.47
CA LYS A 291 13.51 -6.39 -7.96
C LYS A 291 13.05 -6.48 -6.51
N PHE A 292 12.31 -7.55 -6.24
CA PHE A 292 11.79 -7.86 -4.92
C PHE A 292 12.27 -9.23 -4.51
N THR A 293 12.72 -9.35 -3.26
CA THR A 293 12.90 -10.61 -2.57
C THR A 293 11.96 -10.60 -1.38
N ASP A 294 11.00 -11.52 -1.36
CA ASP A 294 10.03 -11.68 -0.28
C ASP A 294 10.03 -13.10 0.30
N LYS A 295 9.17 -13.37 1.28
CA LYS A 295 9.04 -14.69 1.91
C LYS A 295 8.97 -15.85 0.89
N SER A 296 8.33 -15.66 -0.26
CA SER A 296 8.16 -16.72 -1.28
C SER A 296 9.45 -17.10 -2.01
N ASP A 297 10.49 -16.29 -1.90
CA ASP A 297 11.83 -16.54 -2.48
C ASP A 297 12.73 -17.39 -1.56
N PHE A 298 12.24 -17.77 -0.37
CA PHE A 298 12.95 -18.61 0.58
C PHE A 298 12.36 -20.02 0.66
N ASP A 299 13.17 -21.00 1.07
CA ASP A 299 12.71 -22.37 1.29
C ASP A 299 11.74 -22.37 2.49
N PRO A 300 10.55 -23.02 2.39
CA PRO A 300 9.61 -23.10 3.49
C PRO A 300 10.18 -23.65 4.80
N LYS A 301 11.26 -24.46 4.75
CA LYS A 301 11.95 -24.93 5.96
C LYS A 301 12.61 -23.81 6.77
N ASP A 302 12.91 -22.69 6.11
CA ASP A 302 13.55 -21.52 6.70
C ASP A 302 12.52 -20.52 7.26
N TYR A 303 11.21 -20.82 7.16
CA TYR A 303 10.13 -20.04 7.78
C TYR A 303 10.10 -20.26 9.30
N ASN A 304 11.14 -19.77 9.95
CA ASN A 304 11.43 -19.93 11.37
C ASN A 304 10.72 -18.90 12.25
N SER A 305 9.97 -17.94 11.68
CA SER A 305 9.13 -17.01 12.43
C SER A 305 7.74 -16.82 11.82
N LYS A 306 6.82 -16.28 12.63
CA LYS A 306 5.48 -15.84 12.16
C LYS A 306 5.55 -14.71 11.11
N TRP A 307 6.67 -14.01 11.03
CA TRP A 307 6.85 -12.85 10.15
C TRP A 307 7.66 -13.19 8.90
N GLY A 308 8.10 -14.44 8.73
CA GLY A 308 8.96 -14.86 7.62
C GLY A 308 10.25 -15.51 8.10
N VAL A 309 11.31 -15.37 7.31
CA VAL A 309 12.65 -15.87 7.69
C VAL A 309 13.33 -14.93 8.70
N HIS A 310 14.20 -15.48 9.55
CA HIS A 310 15.06 -14.72 10.45
C HIS A 310 16.06 -13.85 9.69
N ASP A 311 16.49 -12.75 10.32
CA ASP A 311 17.35 -11.73 9.71
C ASP A 311 18.66 -12.28 9.12
N HIS A 312 19.29 -13.29 9.75
CA HIS A 312 20.51 -13.88 9.21
C HIS A 312 20.28 -14.58 7.86
N VAL A 313 19.15 -15.26 7.69
CA VAL A 313 18.78 -15.93 6.42
C VAL A 313 18.53 -14.88 5.33
N LEU A 314 17.86 -13.78 5.68
CA LEU A 314 17.67 -12.65 4.78
C LEU A 314 19.00 -12.03 4.37
N LEU A 315 19.90 -11.78 5.33
CA LEU A 315 21.20 -11.16 5.07
C LEU A 315 22.12 -12.08 4.24
N ASP A 316 22.10 -13.39 4.48
CA ASP A 316 22.85 -14.37 3.67
C ASP A 316 22.35 -14.36 2.20
N ARG A 317 21.04 -14.23 2.01
CA ARG A 317 20.44 -14.08 0.68
C ARG A 317 20.85 -12.77 0.02
N VAL A 318 20.79 -11.65 0.75
CA VAL A 318 21.24 -10.33 0.28
C VAL A 318 22.70 -10.38 -0.17
N LEU A 319 23.60 -10.95 0.65
CA LEU A 319 25.02 -11.08 0.31
C LEU A 319 25.23 -11.92 -0.97
N THR A 320 24.44 -12.98 -1.14
CA THR A 320 24.50 -13.82 -2.35
C THR A 320 24.07 -13.05 -3.60
N GLU A 321 22.98 -12.29 -3.51
CA GLU A 321 22.43 -11.55 -4.66
C GLU A 321 23.23 -10.29 -5.00
N LEU A 322 23.76 -9.56 -4.00
CA LEU A 322 24.58 -8.37 -4.22
C LEU A 322 25.85 -8.68 -5.04
N ASN A 323 26.40 -9.89 -4.92
CA ASN A 323 27.54 -10.33 -5.75
C ASN A 323 27.18 -10.56 -7.22
N GLN A 324 25.89 -10.59 -7.56
CA GLN A 324 25.37 -10.82 -8.90
C GLN A 324 24.80 -9.55 -9.54
N GLU A 325 24.50 -8.52 -8.73
CA GLU A 325 24.03 -7.22 -9.17
C GLU A 325 25.19 -6.35 -9.68
N LYS A 326 24.97 -5.59 -10.75
CA LYS A 326 25.95 -4.70 -11.39
C LYS A 326 25.48 -3.25 -11.35
#